data_AF-A0A074L245-F1
#
_entry.id   AF-A0A074L245-F1
#
_cell.length_a   1.000
_cell.length_b   1.000
_cell.length_c   1.000
_cell.angle_alpha   90.00
_cell.angle_beta   90.00
_cell.angle_gamma   90.00
#
_symmetry.space_group_name_H-M   'P 1'
#
loop_
_entity.id
_entity.type
_entity.pdbx_description
1 polymer ?
#
loop_
_entity_poly.entity_id
_entity_poly.type
_entity_poly.pdbx_seq_one_letter_code
_entity_poly.pdbx_strand_id
1 'polypeptide(L)'
;MLKNFSFHAFMPTYIDVISQGFYQWDLSHNPGNVQSMQFYDDLAWGGLIEREVNNVMVPYEAFLDNFPDVSDQDRVKAIVANEASNGSQAKGTPCD
;
A
#
# COMPACT_ATOMS: atom_id res chain seq x y z
N MET A 1 -17.91 -17.17 -17.95
CA MET A 1 -16.77 -16.24 -17.88
C MET A 1 -16.19 -16.35 -16.47
N LEU A 2 -15.22 -17.23 -16.25
CA LEU A 2 -14.51 -17.36 -14.97
C LEU A 2 -13.48 -16.22 -14.89
N LYS A 3 -13.88 -15.05 -14.40
CA LYS A 3 -12.98 -13.90 -14.24
C LYS A 3 -12.54 -13.81 -12.77
N ASN A 4 -11.23 -13.84 -12.56
CA ASN A 4 -10.52 -13.20 -11.44
C ASN A 4 -10.74 -13.64 -9.97
N PHE A 5 -11.50 -14.69 -9.66
CA PHE A 5 -11.69 -15.11 -8.26
C PHE A 5 -10.36 -15.45 -7.53
N SER A 6 -9.36 -15.97 -8.24
CA SER A 6 -8.09 -16.38 -7.64
C SER A 6 -7.20 -15.18 -7.28
N PHE A 7 -6.96 -14.21 -8.18
CA PHE A 7 -6.02 -13.12 -7.89
C PHE A 7 -6.49 -12.21 -6.76
N HIS A 8 -7.79 -11.89 -6.69
CA HIS A 8 -8.36 -11.10 -5.60
C HIS A 8 -8.22 -11.77 -4.24
N ALA A 9 -8.37 -13.10 -4.16
CA ALA A 9 -8.22 -13.85 -2.92
C ALA A 9 -6.77 -14.00 -2.46
N PHE A 10 -5.81 -14.02 -3.39
CA PHE A 10 -4.38 -14.12 -3.07
C PHE A 10 -3.72 -12.76 -2.77
N MET A 11 -4.34 -11.65 -3.19
CA MET A 11 -3.80 -10.31 -2.97
C MET A 11 -3.62 -9.96 -1.50
N PRO A 12 -4.60 -10.17 -0.59
CA PRO A 12 -4.42 -9.88 0.83
C PRO A 12 -3.24 -10.64 1.46
N THR A 13 -3.05 -11.91 1.09
CA THR A 13 -1.93 -12.73 1.58
C THR A 13 -0.59 -12.22 1.04
N TYR A 14 -0.53 -11.83 -0.23
CA TYR A 14 0.69 -11.25 -0.81
C TYR A 14 1.05 -9.90 -0.15
N ILE A 15 0.04 -9.09 0.12
CA ILE A 15 0.18 -7.80 0.80
C ILE A 15 0.66 -7.99 2.25
N ASP A 16 0.13 -8.95 2.99
CA ASP A 16 0.59 -9.29 4.35
C ASP A 16 2.09 -9.68 4.36
N VAL A 17 2.52 -10.52 3.40
CA VAL A 17 3.95 -10.90 3.29
C VAL A 17 4.84 -9.69 2.96
N ILE A 18 4.40 -8.80 2.07
CA ILE A 18 5.14 -7.57 1.76
C ILE A 18 5.24 -6.67 2.99
N SER A 19 4.13 -6.45 3.68
CA SER A 19 4.06 -5.63 4.89
C SER A 19 5.01 -6.13 5.98
N GLN A 20 4.98 -7.44 6.25
CA GLN A 20 5.91 -8.07 7.19
C GLN A 20 7.36 -7.90 6.74
N GLY A 21 7.64 -8.02 5.44
CA GLY A 21 8.96 -7.77 4.87
C GLY A 21 9.45 -6.35 5.15
N PHE A 22 8.62 -5.34 4.93
CA PHE A 22 8.95 -3.94 5.24
C PHE A 22 9.18 -3.71 6.73
N TYR A 23 8.31 -4.27 7.58
CA TYR A 23 8.44 -4.16 9.03
C TYR A 23 9.75 -4.76 9.54
N GLN A 24 10.10 -5.98 9.10
CA GLN A 24 11.34 -6.66 9.48
C GLN A 24 12.58 -5.95 8.95
N TRP A 25 12.50 -5.40 7.74
CA TRP A 25 13.58 -4.59 7.18
C TRP A 25 13.82 -3.33 8.03
N ASP A 26 12.77 -2.61 8.41
CA ASP A 26 12.88 -1.39 9.22
C ASP A 26 13.32 -1.70 10.65
N LEU A 27 12.88 -2.82 11.24
CA LEU A 27 13.39 -3.31 12.53
C LEU A 27 14.90 -3.57 12.51
N SER A 28 15.42 -4.08 11.40
CA SER A 28 16.85 -4.43 11.29
C SER A 28 17.74 -3.26 10.88
N HIS A 29 17.22 -2.28 10.13
CA HIS A 29 18.01 -1.18 9.57
C HIS A 29 17.70 0.19 10.19
N ASN A 30 16.58 0.34 10.89
CA ASN A 30 16.13 1.58 11.51
C ASN A 30 15.32 1.36 12.82
N PRO A 31 15.84 0.58 13.79
CA PRO A 31 15.08 0.14 14.97
C PRO A 31 14.53 1.29 15.83
N GLY A 32 15.12 2.49 15.75
CA GLY A 32 14.70 3.67 16.51
C GLY A 32 13.55 4.47 15.89
N ASN A 33 13.11 4.14 14.67
CA ASN A 33 12.07 4.88 13.95
C ASN A 33 10.99 3.96 13.34
N VAL A 34 10.88 2.73 13.82
CA VAL A 34 9.89 1.75 13.32
C VAL A 34 8.47 2.29 13.55
N GLN A 35 7.64 2.21 12.52
CA GLN A 35 6.24 2.64 12.57
C GLN A 35 5.32 1.51 13.08
N SER A 36 4.03 1.78 13.21
CA SER A 36 3.06 0.73 13.54
C SER A 36 2.94 -0.30 12.41
N MET A 37 2.54 -1.53 12.71
CA MET A 37 2.30 -2.54 11.66
C MET A 37 1.31 -2.04 10.60
N GLN A 38 0.28 -1.30 11.04
CA GLN A 38 -0.72 -0.70 10.16
C GLN A 38 -0.09 0.20 9.07
N PHE A 39 0.97 0.93 9.40
CA PHE A 39 1.68 1.76 8.43
C PHE A 39 2.26 0.91 7.29
N TYR A 40 2.88 -0.23 7.62
CA TYR A 40 3.46 -1.12 6.61
C TYR A 40 2.40 -1.87 5.81
N ASP A 41 1.27 -2.20 6.45
CA ASP A 41 0.11 -2.79 5.77
C ASP A 41 -0.42 -1.82 4.71
N ASP A 42 -0.60 -0.55 5.06
CA ASP A 42 -1.07 0.48 4.14
C ASP A 42 -0.05 0.75 3.03
N LEU A 43 1.23 0.80 3.39
CA LEU A 43 2.31 1.03 2.43
C LEU A 43 2.39 -0.09 1.38
N ALA A 44 2.18 -1.34 1.79
CA ALA A 44 2.19 -2.49 0.90
C ALA A 44 1.11 -2.41 -0.20
N TRP A 45 0.01 -1.68 0.03
CA TRP A 45 -1.03 -1.43 -0.97
C TRP A 45 -0.66 -0.37 -2.01
N GLY A 46 0.44 0.38 -1.86
CA GLY A 46 0.71 1.56 -2.69
C GLY A 46 0.81 1.32 -4.19
N GLY A 47 1.28 0.13 -4.61
CA GLY A 47 1.29 -0.26 -6.02
C GLY A 47 -0.07 -0.69 -6.59
N LEU A 48 -1.10 -0.79 -5.75
CA LEU A 48 -2.41 -1.34 -6.07
C LEU A 48 -3.56 -0.36 -5.79
N ILE A 49 -3.28 0.93 -5.57
CA ILE A 49 -4.34 1.90 -5.29
C ILE A 49 -5.08 2.27 -6.57
N GLU A 50 -4.38 2.71 -7.61
CA GLU A 50 -4.97 3.27 -8.83
C GLU A 50 -4.24 2.80 -10.10
N ARG A 51 -4.97 2.79 -11.22
CA ARG A 51 -4.45 2.54 -12.57
C ARG A 51 -4.91 3.61 -13.53
N GLU A 52 -4.10 3.89 -14.55
CA GLU A 52 -4.50 4.78 -15.62
C GLU A 52 -5.42 4.04 -16.62
N VAL A 53 -6.60 4.60 -16.88
CA VAL A 53 -7.53 4.15 -17.92
C VAL A 53 -7.96 5.37 -18.73
N ASN A 54 -7.61 5.41 -20.02
CA ASN A 54 -7.91 6.54 -20.91
C ASN A 54 -7.47 7.91 -20.33
N ASN A 55 -6.23 8.00 -19.82
CA ASN A 55 -5.67 9.19 -19.16
C ASN A 55 -6.39 9.64 -17.88
N VAL A 56 -7.16 8.75 -17.25
CA VAL A 56 -7.82 8.98 -15.96
C VAL A 56 -7.35 7.94 -14.96
N MET A 57 -6.90 8.40 -13.79
CA MET A 57 -6.57 7.50 -12.68
C MET A 57 -7.86 6.95 -12.07
N VAL A 58 -7.99 5.62 -12.05
CA VAL A 58 -9.15 4.91 -11.48
C VAL A 58 -8.68 3.87 -10.46
N PRO A 59 -9.37 3.70 -9.32
CA PRO A 59 -8.97 2.70 -8.34
C PRO A 59 -8.98 1.27 -8.88
N TYR A 60 -8.11 0.40 -8.35
CA TYR A 60 -8.25 -1.03 -8.58
C TYR A 60 -9.48 -1.58 -7.88
N GLU A 61 -10.18 -2.52 -8.52
CA GLU A 61 -11.34 -3.20 -7.90
C GLU A 61 -10.92 -3.89 -6.60
N ALA A 62 -9.76 -4.56 -6.59
CA ALA A 62 -9.22 -5.21 -5.40
C ALA A 62 -8.96 -4.25 -4.25
N PHE A 63 -8.56 -3.01 -4.53
CA PHE A 63 -8.37 -1.99 -3.49
C PHE A 63 -9.72 -1.57 -2.89
N LEU A 64 -10.72 -1.31 -3.73
CA LEU A 64 -12.07 -0.96 -3.27
C LEU A 64 -12.75 -2.10 -2.48
N ASP A 65 -12.52 -3.35 -2.89
CA ASP A 65 -13.08 -4.52 -2.21
C ASP A 65 -12.47 -4.73 -0.82
N ASN A 66 -11.19 -4.37 -0.62
CA ASN A 66 -10.51 -4.49 0.67
C ASN A 66 -10.67 -3.25 1.57
N PHE A 67 -10.95 -2.10 0.98
CA PHE A 67 -11.19 -0.84 1.68
C PHE A 67 -12.54 -0.24 1.26
N PRO A 68 -13.67 -0.83 1.68
CA PRO A 68 -14.99 -0.32 1.32
C PRO A 68 -15.28 1.06 1.94
N ASP A 69 -14.63 1.37 3.06
CA ASP A 69 -14.78 2.64 3.77
C ASP A 69 -13.84 3.72 3.22
N VAL A 70 -14.40 4.88 2.89
CA VAL A 70 -13.66 6.02 2.31
C VAL A 70 -12.55 6.50 3.25
N SER A 71 -12.76 6.48 4.56
CA SER A 71 -11.74 6.87 5.53
C SER A 71 -10.50 5.99 5.48
N ASP A 72 -10.67 4.69 5.22
CA ASP A 72 -9.54 3.78 5.10
C ASP A 72 -8.83 3.92 3.75
N GLN A 73 -9.60 4.18 2.68
CA GLN A 73 -9.01 4.52 1.38
C GLN A 73 -8.14 5.78 1.49
N ASP A 74 -8.65 6.83 2.13
CA ASP A 74 -7.96 8.11 2.30
C ASP A 74 -6.69 7.94 3.15
N ARG A 75 -6.77 7.14 4.21
CA ARG A 75 -5.62 6.80 5.06
C ARG A 75 -4.49 6.13 4.27
N VAL A 76 -4.82 5.11 3.48
CA VAL A 76 -3.83 4.40 2.64
C VAL A 76 -3.24 5.34 1.59
N LYS A 77 -4.09 6.12 0.91
CA LYS A 77 -3.64 7.12 -0.09
C LYS A 77 -2.71 8.17 0.53
N ALA A 78 -3.01 8.64 1.73
CA ALA A 78 -2.20 9.64 2.43
C ALA A 78 -0.80 9.11 2.75
N ILE A 79 -0.67 7.86 3.18
CA ILE A 79 0.65 7.24 3.43
C ILE A 79 1.46 7.19 2.15
N VAL A 80 0.88 6.74 1.05
CA VAL A 80 1.58 6.61 -0.23
C VAL A 80 1.96 7.98 -0.82
N ALA A 81 1.09 8.98 -0.67
CA ALA A 81 1.42 10.35 -1.05
C ALA A 81 2.55 10.93 -0.19
N ASN A 82 2.58 10.63 1.11
CA ASN A 82 3.64 11.06 2.02
C ASN A 82 4.99 10.42 1.64
N GLU A 83 5.00 9.13 1.25
CA GLU A 83 6.19 8.47 0.71
C GLU A 83 6.67 9.11 -0.60
N ALA A 84 5.75 9.33 -1.55
CA ALA A 84 6.08 9.91 -2.85
C ALA A 84 6.62 11.36 -2.77
N SER A 85 6.19 12.11 -1.75
CA SER A 85 6.60 13.50 -1.52
C SER A 85 7.79 13.65 -0.57
N ASN A 86 8.36 12.54 -0.08
CA ASN A 86 9.41 12.53 0.93
C ASN A 86 9.03 13.31 2.20
N GLY A 87 7.78 13.16 2.65
CA GLY A 87 7.31 13.83 3.86
C GLY A 87 7.94 13.27 5.13
N SER A 88 7.60 13.86 6.28
CA SER A 88 8.32 13.60 7.55
C SER A 88 8.31 12.14 8.06
N GLN A 89 7.37 11.33 7.57
CA GLN A 89 7.27 9.90 7.91
C GLN A 89 7.63 8.98 6.74
N ALA A 90 8.11 9.55 5.62
CA ALA A 90 8.54 8.78 4.47
C ALA A 90 9.71 7.86 4.85
N LYS A 91 9.66 6.64 4.37
CA LYS A 91 10.70 5.61 4.53
C LYS A 91 11.53 5.45 3.26
N GLY A 92 10.93 5.71 2.11
CA GLY A 92 11.62 5.74 0.83
C GLY A 92 12.44 7.02 0.63
N THR A 93 13.51 6.90 -0.14
CA THR A 93 14.17 8.04 -0.77
C THR A 93 13.51 8.26 -2.13
N PRO A 94 13.18 9.50 -2.53
CA PRO A 94 12.72 9.79 -3.88
C PRO A 94 13.66 9.19 -4.93
N CYS A 95 13.07 8.56 -5.94
CA CYS A 95 13.82 8.19 -7.13
C CYS A 95 14.04 9.45 -7.99
N ASP A 96 15.27 9.64 -8.46
CA ASP A 96 15.63 10.69 -9.42
C ASP A 96 15.09 10.40 -10.83
#